data_AF-I3T682-F1
#
_entry.id   AF-I3T682-F1
#
_cell.length_a   1.000
_cell.length_b   1.000
_cell.length_c   1.000
_cell.angle_alpha   90.00
_cell.angle_beta   90.00
_cell.angle_gamma   90.00
#
_symmetry.space_group_name_H-M   'P 1'
#
loop_
_entity.id
_entity.type
_entity.pdbx_description
1 polymer ?
#
loop_
_entity_poly.entity_id
_entity_poly.type
_entity_poly.pdbx_seq_one_letter_code
_entity_poly.pdbx_strand_id
1 'polypeptide(L)'
;MYGRKACQLVKELAGGEEGQFTPFNSGLFEQVVAECSQHHLELQSLIRKIQDEGLDVQTARNADHYGALIHHLSLVRNKRCLMAYTYNRAENLRSLVWKVGHGLPQEIEEKICHSEKEYFKKHSSALKSYMSQLLVDLTVDMVPPKILASK
;
A
#
# COMPACT_ATOMS: atom_id res chain seq x y z
N MET A 1 22.92 -3.49 -3.36
CA MET A 1 21.93 -2.42 -3.64
C MET A 1 20.78 -2.55 -2.67
N TYR A 2 20.42 -1.44 -2.01
CA TYR A 2 19.29 -1.33 -1.08
C TYR A 2 17.93 -1.48 -1.76
N GLY A 3 16.87 -1.65 -0.98
CA GLY A 3 15.49 -1.72 -1.46
C GLY A 3 15.10 -3.01 -2.18
N ARG A 4 15.88 -4.09 -2.02
CA ARG A 4 15.53 -5.41 -2.57
C ARG A 4 14.26 -5.97 -1.96
N LYS A 5 14.10 -5.85 -0.64
CA LYS A 5 12.91 -6.30 0.10
C LYS A 5 11.65 -5.55 -0.34
N ALA A 6 11.77 -4.23 -0.52
CA ALA A 6 10.68 -3.39 -1.01
C ALA A 6 10.27 -3.76 -2.45
N CYS A 7 11.24 -4.09 -3.30
CA CYS A 7 11.00 -4.58 -4.65
C CYS A 7 10.29 -5.93 -4.65
N GLN A 8 10.68 -6.85 -3.76
CA GLN A 8 10.02 -8.15 -3.59
C GLN A 8 8.54 -7.99 -3.22
N LEU A 9 8.23 -7.07 -2.29
CA LEU A 9 6.86 -6.77 -1.87
C LEU A 9 5.95 -6.36 -3.05
N VAL A 10 6.47 -5.55 -3.97
CA VAL A 10 5.73 -5.12 -5.17
C VAL A 10 5.63 -6.26 -6.20
N LYS A 11 6.67 -7.09 -6.34
CA LYS A 11 6.65 -8.24 -7.24
C LYS A 11 5.63 -9.30 -6.83
N GLU A 12 5.40 -9.48 -5.52
CA GLU A 12 4.35 -10.37 -5.01
C GLU A 12 2.96 -9.96 -5.51
N LEU A 13 2.71 -8.67 -5.74
CA LEU A 13 1.46 -8.19 -6.34
C LEU A 13 1.37 -8.48 -7.84
N ALA A 14 2.49 -8.38 -8.56
CA ALA A 14 2.54 -8.59 -10.01
C ALA A 14 2.52 -10.08 -10.41
N GLY A 15 2.91 -10.98 -9.50
CA GLY A 15 3.00 -12.42 -9.76
C GLY A 15 1.71 -13.21 -9.47
N GLY A 16 0.68 -12.58 -8.92
CA GLY A 16 -0.61 -13.24 -8.65
C GLY A 16 -1.47 -13.41 -9.90
N GLU A 17 -2.25 -14.49 -9.97
CA GLU A 17 -3.28 -14.64 -11.00
C GLU A 17 -4.33 -13.53 -10.90
N GLU A 18 -4.90 -13.10 -12.04
CA GLU A 18 -5.94 -12.07 -12.05
C GLU A 18 -7.13 -12.45 -11.15
N GLY A 19 -7.39 -11.63 -10.13
CA GLY A 19 -8.47 -11.86 -9.18
C GLY A 19 -8.07 -12.64 -7.92
N GLN A 20 -6.85 -13.16 -7.82
CA GLN A 20 -6.38 -13.84 -6.61
C GLN A 20 -5.92 -12.82 -5.55
N PHE A 21 -6.59 -12.81 -4.40
CA PHE A 21 -6.18 -12.00 -3.27
C PHE A 21 -5.08 -12.69 -2.47
N THR A 22 -3.89 -12.09 -2.43
CA THR A 22 -2.73 -12.62 -1.70
C THR A 22 -2.79 -12.26 -0.21
N PRO A 23 -2.22 -13.07 0.68
CA PRO A 23 -2.07 -12.71 2.09
C PRO A 23 -1.23 -11.44 2.29
N PHE A 24 -1.57 -10.62 3.29
CA PHE A 24 -0.75 -9.48 3.66
C PHE A 24 0.59 -9.96 4.22
N ASN A 25 1.70 -9.50 3.63
CA ASN A 25 3.03 -9.93 4.01
C ASN A 25 3.59 -9.04 5.13
N SER A 26 3.06 -9.19 6.36
CA SER A 26 3.46 -8.38 7.52
C SER A 26 4.95 -8.45 7.78
N GLY A 27 5.54 -9.64 7.71
CA GLY A 27 6.96 -9.84 7.98
C GLY A 27 7.86 -9.10 6.99
N LEU A 28 7.57 -9.16 5.69
CA LEU A 28 8.35 -8.41 4.69
C LEU A 28 8.08 -6.90 4.79
N PHE A 29 6.83 -6.51 5.02
CA PHE A 29 6.45 -5.11 5.20
C PHE A 29 7.21 -4.46 6.36
N GLU A 30 7.21 -5.09 7.53
CA GLU A 30 7.94 -4.63 8.73
C GLU A 30 9.45 -4.55 8.48
N GLN A 31 10.02 -5.51 7.75
CA GLN A 31 11.44 -5.47 7.39
C GLN A 31 11.78 -4.27 6.49
N VAL A 32 10.90 -3.90 5.55
CA VAL A 32 11.10 -2.72 4.69
C VAL A 32 10.94 -1.44 5.50
N VAL A 33 10.00 -1.38 6.44
CA VAL A 33 9.85 -0.26 7.37
C VAL A 33 11.10 -0.11 8.25
N ALA A 34 11.65 -1.21 8.78
CA ALA A 34 12.90 -1.20 9.54
C ALA A 34 14.09 -0.71 8.69
N GLU A 35 14.17 -1.14 7.42
CA GLU A 35 15.17 -0.65 6.46
C GLU A 35 15.03 0.87 6.22
N CYS A 36 13.79 1.39 6.15
CA CYS A 36 13.55 2.83 6.06
C CYS A 36 14.06 3.58 7.30
N SER A 37 13.76 3.06 8.50
CA SER A 37 14.23 3.66 9.76
C SER A 37 15.76 3.67 9.82
N GLN A 38 16.42 2.60 9.40
CA GLN A 38 17.88 2.52 9.34
C GLN A 38 18.47 3.59 8.40
N HIS A 39 17.95 3.69 7.17
CA HIS A 39 18.39 4.70 6.22
C HIS A 39 18.14 6.13 6.70
N HIS A 40 17.06 6.36 7.45
CA HIS A 40 16.79 7.66 8.03
C HIS A 40 17.84 8.04 9.09
N LEU A 41 18.21 7.11 9.96
CA LEU A 41 19.25 7.33 10.98
C LEU A 41 20.63 7.56 10.35
N GLU A 42 21.00 6.75 9.35
CA GLU A 42 22.26 6.90 8.61
C GLU A 42 22.33 8.24 7.88
N LEU A 43 21.24 8.63 7.22
CA LEU A 43 21.11 9.93 6.55
C LEU A 43 21.30 11.08 7.54
N GLN A 44 20.64 11.04 8.71
CA GLN A 44 20.78 12.06 9.74
C GLN A 44 22.20 12.15 10.28
N SER A 45 22.86 11.01 10.50
CA SER A 45 24.24 10.94 10.96
C SER A 45 25.20 11.61 9.97
N LEU A 46 25.08 11.31 8.68
CA LEU A 46 25.91 11.90 7.64
C LEU A 46 25.66 13.40 7.48
N ILE A 47 24.41 13.85 7.52
CA ILE A 47 24.09 15.28 7.46
C ILE A 47 24.73 16.05 8.62
N ARG A 48 24.66 15.50 9.84
CA ARG A 48 25.32 16.12 11.02
C ARG A 48 26.83 16.19 10.84
N LYS A 49 27.45 15.11 10.39
CA LYS A 49 28.90 15.09 10.14
C LYS A 49 29.33 16.16 9.13
N ILE A 50 28.60 16.32 8.03
CA ILE A 50 28.89 17.36 7.03
C ILE A 50 28.78 18.77 7.64
N GLN A 51 27.77 19.00 8.50
CA GLN A 51 27.58 20.28 9.19
C GLN A 51 28.68 20.56 10.22
N ASP A 52 29.10 19.55 10.97
CA ASP A 52 30.17 19.66 11.98
C ASP A 52 31.53 19.99 11.33
N GLU A 53 31.75 19.55 10.09
CA GLU A 53 32.91 19.91 9.26
C GLU A 53 32.81 21.34 8.68
N GLY A 54 31.73 22.07 8.95
CA GLY A 54 31.48 23.43 8.44
C GLY A 54 31.18 23.47 6.94
N LEU A 55 30.86 22.32 6.33
CA LEU A 55 30.53 22.22 4.92
C LEU A 55 29.03 22.42 4.70
N ASP A 56 28.69 23.04 3.58
CA ASP A 56 27.29 23.16 3.18
C ASP A 56 26.79 21.83 2.58
N VAL A 57 25.69 21.30 3.11
CA VAL A 57 25.12 19.99 2.72
C VAL A 57 24.72 19.95 1.24
N GLN A 58 24.34 21.09 0.66
CA GLN A 58 23.87 21.17 -0.74
C GLN A 58 25.02 21.21 -1.74
N THR A 59 26.16 21.77 -1.36
CA THR A 59 27.32 21.99 -2.23
C THR A 59 28.51 21.08 -1.93
N ALA A 60 28.57 20.46 -0.74
CA ALA A 60 29.57 19.47 -0.42
C ALA A 60 29.48 18.33 -1.44
N ARG A 61 30.52 18.11 -2.24
CA ARG A 61 30.61 16.98 -3.20
C ARG A 61 31.60 15.92 -2.70
N ASN A 62 31.64 15.72 -1.39
CA ASN A 62 32.51 14.76 -0.73
C ASN A 62 31.81 13.38 -0.59
N ALA A 63 32.55 12.40 -0.07
CA ALA A 63 32.05 11.04 0.11
C ALA A 63 30.80 10.98 1.01
N ASP A 64 30.75 11.79 2.07
CA ASP A 64 29.62 11.83 3.00
C ASP A 64 28.34 12.35 2.33
N HIS A 65 28.44 13.37 1.47
CA HIS A 65 27.30 13.87 0.69
C HIS A 65 26.72 12.79 -0.23
N TYR A 66 27.58 12.07 -0.97
CA TYR A 66 27.10 10.99 -1.84
C TYR A 66 26.53 9.81 -1.05
N GLY A 67 27.10 9.51 0.13
CA GLY A 67 26.52 8.56 1.08
C GLY A 67 25.11 8.96 1.52
N ALA A 68 24.93 10.22 1.94
CA ALA A 68 23.64 10.77 2.33
C ALA A 68 22.63 10.69 1.18
N LEU A 69 23.05 11.03 -0.05
CA LEU A 69 22.20 10.94 -1.23
C LEU A 69 21.74 9.50 -1.50
N ILE A 70 22.62 8.50 -1.36
CA ILE A 70 22.25 7.08 -1.53
C ILE A 70 21.20 6.66 -0.50
N HIS A 71 21.37 7.02 0.78
CA HIS A 71 20.40 6.71 1.83
C HIS A 71 19.06 7.40 1.59
N HIS A 72 19.08 8.68 1.21
CA HIS A 72 17.87 9.44 0.87
C HIS A 72 17.10 8.79 -0.29
N LEU A 73 17.78 8.50 -1.40
CA LEU A 73 17.15 7.87 -2.56
C LEU A 73 16.60 6.47 -2.26
N SER A 74 17.33 5.69 -1.44
CA SER A 74 16.87 4.37 -0.99
C SER A 74 15.63 4.46 -0.12
N LEU A 75 15.57 5.44 0.80
CA LEU A 75 14.40 5.71 1.62
C LEU A 75 13.17 6.09 0.78
N VAL A 76 13.33 7.02 -0.16
CA VAL A 76 12.24 7.45 -1.07
C VAL A 76 11.73 6.26 -1.90
N ARG A 77 12.63 5.41 -2.39
CA ARG A 77 12.27 4.20 -3.13
C ARG A 77 11.47 3.23 -2.27
N ASN A 78 11.94 2.92 -1.06
CA ASN A 78 11.25 1.99 -0.16
C ASN A 78 9.86 2.53 0.23
N LYS A 79 9.75 3.83 0.53
CA LYS A 79 8.47 4.49 0.80
C LYS A 79 7.50 4.35 -0.39
N ARG A 80 7.96 4.58 -1.62
CA ARG A 80 7.14 4.41 -2.83
C ARG A 80 6.64 2.98 -2.98
N CYS A 81 7.49 1.98 -2.76
CA CYS A 81 7.11 0.57 -2.82
C CYS A 81 6.08 0.19 -1.75
N LEU A 82 6.26 0.65 -0.50
CA LEU A 82 5.30 0.42 0.58
C LEU A 82 3.93 1.03 0.24
N MET A 83 3.91 2.29 -0.22
CA MET A 83 2.67 2.96 -0.62
C MET A 83 1.98 2.26 -1.79
N ALA A 84 2.74 1.84 -2.81
CA ALA A 84 2.20 1.11 -3.95
C ALA A 84 1.58 -0.23 -3.50
N TYR A 85 2.24 -0.94 -2.58
CA TYR A 85 1.74 -2.19 -2.04
C TYR A 85 0.41 -2.00 -1.29
N THR A 86 0.39 -1.07 -0.33
CA THR A 86 -0.82 -0.80 0.46
C THR A 86 -1.96 -0.28 -0.41
N TYR A 87 -1.68 0.60 -1.37
CA TYR A 87 -2.70 1.17 -2.25
C TYR A 87 -3.33 0.11 -3.16
N ASN A 88 -2.52 -0.73 -3.81
CA ASN A 88 -3.05 -1.80 -4.66
C ASN A 88 -3.97 -2.75 -3.89
N ARG A 89 -3.59 -3.12 -2.66
CA ARG A 89 -4.41 -3.98 -1.80
C ARG A 89 -5.71 -3.30 -1.36
N ALA A 90 -5.67 -2.01 -1.02
CA ALA A 90 -6.86 -1.22 -0.69
C ALA A 90 -7.83 -1.12 -1.88
N GLU A 91 -7.31 -0.97 -3.11
CA GLU A 91 -8.11 -0.98 -4.34
C GLU A 91 -8.77 -2.34 -4.58
N ASN A 92 -8.05 -3.44 -4.38
CA ASN A 92 -8.60 -4.78 -4.48
C ASN A 92 -9.72 -5.01 -3.44
N LEU A 93 -9.52 -4.58 -2.20
CA LEU A 93 -10.55 -4.66 -1.15
C LEU A 93 -11.79 -3.82 -1.48
N ARG A 94 -11.60 -2.64 -2.06
CA ARG A 94 -12.69 -1.79 -2.55
C ARG A 94 -13.49 -2.49 -3.65
N SER A 95 -12.80 -3.16 -4.58
CA SER A 95 -13.46 -3.94 -5.64
C SER A 95 -14.27 -5.12 -5.08
N LEU A 96 -13.80 -5.77 -4.01
CA LEU A 96 -14.48 -6.93 -3.41
C LEU A 96 -15.87 -6.59 -2.86
N VAL A 97 -16.09 -5.37 -2.35
CA VAL A 97 -17.42 -4.92 -1.89
C VAL A 97 -18.47 -5.07 -2.99
N TRP A 98 -18.11 -4.79 -4.24
CA TRP A 98 -19.02 -4.88 -5.38
C TRP A 98 -19.23 -6.31 -5.91
N LYS A 99 -18.34 -7.25 -5.54
CA LYS A 99 -18.40 -8.64 -6.00
C LYS A 99 -19.08 -9.57 -4.99
N VAL A 100 -18.83 -9.35 -3.70
CA VAL A 100 -19.27 -10.23 -2.61
C VAL A 100 -20.31 -9.55 -1.70
N GLY A 101 -20.56 -8.25 -1.92
CA GLY A 101 -21.48 -7.46 -1.11
C GLY A 101 -20.87 -7.06 0.23
N HIS A 102 -21.69 -7.07 1.28
CA HIS A 102 -21.36 -6.46 2.57
C HIS A 102 -20.51 -7.32 3.51
N GLY A 103 -20.35 -8.61 3.23
CA GLY A 103 -19.55 -9.54 4.04
C GLY A 103 -18.31 -10.01 3.28
N LEU A 104 -17.17 -10.06 3.97
CA LEU A 104 -15.98 -10.70 3.41
C LEU A 104 -16.08 -12.22 3.62
N PRO A 105 -15.74 -13.03 2.60
CA PRO A 105 -15.54 -14.47 2.80
C PRO A 105 -14.42 -14.72 3.83
N GLN A 106 -14.55 -15.80 4.58
CA GLN A 106 -13.56 -16.16 5.61
C GLN A 106 -12.15 -16.29 5.01
N GLU A 107 -12.04 -16.81 3.79
CA GLU A 107 -10.78 -16.99 3.07
C GLU A 107 -10.07 -15.66 2.77
N ILE A 108 -10.80 -14.55 2.69
CA ILE A 108 -10.25 -13.20 2.52
C ILE A 108 -9.94 -12.58 3.89
N GLU A 109 -10.80 -12.78 4.88
CA GLU A 109 -10.60 -12.26 6.24
C GLU A 109 -9.31 -12.78 6.90
N GLU A 110 -8.91 -14.01 6.57
CA GLU A 110 -7.65 -14.62 7.03
C GLU A 110 -6.41 -14.03 6.34
N LYS A 111 -6.60 -13.39 5.17
CA LYS A 111 -5.51 -12.85 4.33
C LYS A 111 -5.25 -11.36 4.53
N ILE A 112 -6.11 -10.65 5.24
CA ILE A 112 -6.00 -9.21 5.46
C ILE A 112 -5.50 -8.87 6.86
N CYS A 113 -4.73 -7.79 6.95
CA CYS A 113 -4.26 -7.29 8.25
C CYS A 113 -5.35 -6.50 8.99
N HIS A 114 -5.12 -6.16 10.26
CA HIS A 114 -6.09 -5.43 11.08
C HIS A 114 -6.50 -4.08 10.47
N SER A 115 -5.53 -3.31 9.97
CA SER A 115 -5.78 -2.00 9.35
C SER A 115 -6.60 -2.12 8.05
N GLU A 116 -6.41 -3.20 7.29
CA GLU A 116 -7.22 -3.50 6.10
C GLU A 116 -8.66 -3.86 6.46
N LYS A 117 -8.87 -4.62 7.55
CA LYS A 117 -10.22 -4.90 8.09
C LYS A 117 -10.94 -3.62 8.49
N GLU A 118 -10.25 -2.72 9.19
CA GLU A 118 -10.81 -1.44 9.60
C GLU A 118 -11.15 -0.56 8.40
N TYR A 119 -10.26 -0.50 7.40
CA TYR A 119 -10.49 0.21 6.15
C TYR A 119 -11.74 -0.32 5.43
N PHE A 120 -11.86 -1.64 5.27
CA PHE A 120 -13.02 -2.27 4.63
C PHE A 120 -14.32 -1.93 5.37
N LYS A 121 -14.32 -2.02 6.70
CA LYS A 121 -15.50 -1.70 7.53
C LYS A 121 -15.92 -0.24 7.35
N LYS A 122 -14.98 0.70 7.36
CA LYS A 122 -15.25 2.13 7.14
C LYS A 122 -15.81 2.39 5.74
N HIS A 123 -15.20 1.77 4.72
CA HIS A 123 -15.65 1.91 3.33
C HIS A 123 -17.07 1.36 3.14
N SER A 124 -17.35 0.15 3.64
CA SER A 124 -18.67 -0.48 3.59
C SER A 124 -19.74 0.33 4.33
N SER A 125 -19.39 0.95 5.46
CA SER A 125 -20.30 1.83 6.21
C SER A 125 -20.63 3.10 5.42
N ALA A 126 -19.63 3.73 4.80
CA ALA A 126 -19.84 4.91 3.97
C ALA A 126 -20.71 4.60 2.74
N LEU A 127 -20.48 3.47 2.07
CA LEU A 127 -21.30 3.03 0.95
C LEU A 127 -22.76 2.75 1.36
N LYS A 128 -22.97 2.07 2.49
CA LYS A 128 -24.33 1.85 3.05
C LYS A 128 -25.05 3.16 3.34
N SER A 129 -24.36 4.14 3.93
CA SER A 129 -24.94 5.46 4.20
C SER A 129 -25.38 6.16 2.91
N TYR A 130 -24.54 6.09 1.86
CA TYR A 130 -24.87 6.65 0.56
C TYR A 130 -26.08 5.97 -0.10
N MET A 131 -26.11 4.63 -0.12
CA MET A 131 -27.23 3.86 -0.67
C MET A 131 -28.55 4.13 0.07
N SER A 132 -28.48 4.28 1.41
CA SER A 132 -29.65 4.63 2.21
C SER A 132 -30.21 6.01 1.89
N GLN A 133 -29.37 6.98 1.51
CA GLN A 133 -29.83 8.32 1.12
C GLN A 133 -30.54 8.30 -0.24
N LEU A 134 -30.09 7.42 -1.15
CA LEU A 134 -30.67 7.28 -2.48
C LEU A 134 -31.86 6.31 -2.52
N LEU A 135 -32.11 5.54 -1.47
CA LEU A 135 -33.10 4.46 -1.41
C LEU A 135 -32.90 3.43 -2.55
N VAL A 136 -31.64 3.24 -2.97
CA VAL A 136 -31.23 2.32 -4.05
C VAL A 136 -30.03 1.52 -3.58
N ASP A 137 -30.09 0.20 -3.76
CA ASP A 137 -28.95 -0.67 -3.58
C ASP A 137 -28.09 -0.66 -4.86
N LEU A 138 -26.87 -0.13 -4.74
CA LEU A 138 -25.92 -0.04 -5.85
C LEU A 138 -25.07 -1.32 -6.00
N THR A 139 -25.19 -2.27 -5.07
CA THR A 139 -24.44 -3.52 -5.10
C THR A 139 -25.15 -4.62 -5.88
N VAL A 140 -26.39 -4.38 -6.31
CA VAL A 140 -27.21 -5.28 -7.14
C VAL A 140 -27.29 -4.79 -8.59
N ASP A 141 -27.89 -5.60 -9.47
CA ASP A 141 -28.20 -5.24 -10.86
C ASP A 141 -27.01 -4.83 -11.75
N MET A 142 -25.81 -5.34 -11.44
CA MET A 142 -24.57 -5.07 -12.18
C MET A 142 -24.52 -5.68 -13.60
N VAL A 143 -25.49 -6.54 -13.94
CA VAL A 143 -25.65 -7.16 -15.26
C VAL A 143 -27.07 -6.87 -15.75
N PRO A 144 -27.25 -6.43 -17.00
CA PRO A 144 -28.58 -6.21 -17.56
C PRO A 144 -29.46 -7.46 -17.41
N PRO A 145 -30.75 -7.31 -17.05
CA PRO A 145 -31.66 -8.44 -16.96
C PRO A 145 -31.78 -9.13 -18.32
N LYS A 146 -31.50 -10.43 -18.35
CA LYS A 146 -31.54 -11.23 -19.60
C LYS A 146 -32.94 -11.37 -20.18
N ILE A 147 -33.98 -11.17 -19.38
CA ILE A 147 -35.37 -11.26 -19.80
C ILE A 147 -36.16 -10.15 -19.11
N LEU A 148 -36.45 -9.08 -19.84
CA LEU A 148 -37.63 -8.23 -19.62
C LEU A 148 -38.10 -7.69 -20.99
N ALA A 149 -38.66 -8.58 -21.81
CA ALA A 149 -39.35 -8.22 -23.05
C ALA A 149 -40.58 -9.13 -23.26
N SER A 150 -41.54 -9.08 -22.33
CA SER A 150 -42.89 -9.59 -22.57
C SER A 150 -43.93 -8.84 -21.73
N LYS A 151 -44.32 -7.67 -22.22
CA LYS A 151 -45.70 -7.27 -22.56
C LYS A 151 -45.73 -5.84 -23.05
#